data_AF-A0A226X3Q1-F1
#
_entry.id   AF-A0A226X3Q1-F1
#
_cell.length_a   1.000
_cell.length_b   1.000
_cell.length_c   1.000
_cell.angle_alpha   90.00
_cell.angle_beta   90.00
_cell.angle_gamma   90.00
#
_symmetry.space_group_name_H-M   'P 1'
#
loop_
_entity.id
_entity.type
_entity.pdbx_description
1 polymer ?
#
loop_
_entity_poly.entity_id
_entity_poly.type
_entity_poly.pdbx_seq_one_letter_code
_entity_poly.pdbx_strand_id
1 'polypeptide(L)'
;MVDTVSLPLRVLFCCGVTQNFFDLPREQIGTVWQAYGVMLKSIEAMEGVKVLGIMDDDRLVVGQADGAPWTFYIMADVDSFDTAAAVCNLYRTTPVGEYNLWRYGKIEARIGRALTVPNPT
;
A
#
# COMPACT_ATOMS: atom_id res chain seq x y z
N MET A 1 -34.46 -12.50 -0.41
CA MET A 1 -33.57 -11.56 0.31
C MET A 1 -32.16 -12.05 0.10
N VAL A 2 -31.33 -11.28 -0.62
CA VAL A 2 -29.90 -11.57 -0.73
C VAL A 2 -29.27 -10.99 0.53
N ASP A 3 -28.53 -11.79 1.29
CA ASP A 3 -27.80 -11.30 2.47
C ASP A 3 -26.86 -10.16 2.04
N THR A 4 -27.23 -8.93 2.37
CA THR A 4 -26.56 -7.68 1.97
C THR A 4 -25.48 -7.25 2.97
N VAL A 5 -24.83 -8.19 3.65
CA VAL A 5 -23.64 -7.88 4.42
C VAL A 5 -22.43 -7.99 3.48
N SER A 6 -22.13 -6.89 2.80
CA SER A 6 -20.81 -6.69 2.17
C SER A 6 -19.77 -6.70 3.28
N LEU A 7 -19.21 -7.87 3.59
CA LEU A 7 -18.07 -7.96 4.49
C LEU A 7 -16.93 -7.15 3.88
N PRO A 8 -16.20 -6.34 4.67
CA PRO A 8 -15.10 -5.56 4.14
C PRO A 8 -14.08 -6.48 3.48
N LEU A 9 -13.61 -6.05 2.31
CA LEU A 9 -12.55 -6.70 1.57
C LEU A 9 -11.27 -6.63 2.40
N ARG A 10 -10.65 -7.78 2.68
CA ARG A 10 -9.31 -7.78 3.30
C ARG A 10 -8.28 -7.63 2.18
N VAL A 11 -7.53 -6.54 2.20
CA VAL A 11 -6.57 -6.21 1.16
C VAL A 11 -5.18 -6.16 1.75
N LEU A 12 -4.26 -6.87 1.09
CA LEU A 12 -2.82 -6.70 1.29
C LEU A 12 -2.31 -5.84 0.14
N PHE A 13 -1.95 -4.59 0.44
CA PHE A 13 -1.24 -3.73 -0.48
C PHE A 13 0.25 -4.02 -0.41
N CYS A 14 0.77 -4.62 -1.46
CA CYS A 14 2.16 -4.97 -1.65
C CYS A 14 2.88 -3.77 -2.27
N CYS A 15 3.84 -3.17 -1.56
CA CYS A 15 4.49 -1.94 -1.98
C CYS A 15 5.98 -2.15 -2.22
N GLY A 16 6.46 -1.70 -3.38
CA GLY A 16 7.88 -1.74 -3.76
C GLY A 16 8.43 -0.34 -3.98
N VAL A 17 9.68 -0.11 -3.60
CA VAL A 17 10.48 1.01 -4.10
C VAL A 17 11.15 0.64 -5.43
N THR A 18 11.27 1.59 -6.37
CA THR A 18 11.88 1.36 -7.69
C THR A 18 13.36 1.75 -7.69
N GLN A 19 14.12 1.34 -8.71
CA GLN A 19 15.53 1.72 -8.88
C GLN A 19 15.71 3.23 -8.95
N ASN A 20 14.74 3.97 -9.49
CA ASN A 20 14.77 5.43 -9.53
C ASN A 20 14.89 6.05 -8.13
N PHE A 21 14.42 5.40 -7.06
CA PHE A 21 14.62 5.86 -5.69
C PHE A 21 16.08 5.64 -5.25
N PHE A 22 16.64 4.48 -5.52
CA PHE A 22 18.02 4.14 -5.14
C PHE A 22 19.07 4.91 -5.95
N ASP A 23 18.73 5.35 -7.15
CA ASP A 23 19.59 6.18 -8.00
C ASP A 23 19.59 7.66 -7.57
N LEU A 24 18.75 8.06 -6.62
CA LEU A 24 18.70 9.45 -6.15
C LEU A 24 19.98 9.84 -5.42
N PRO A 25 20.45 11.09 -5.61
CA PRO A 25 21.40 11.70 -4.69
C PRO A 25 20.84 11.67 -3.25
N ARG A 26 21.73 11.47 -2.27
CA ARG A 26 21.36 11.27 -0.87
C ARG A 26 20.52 12.41 -0.30
N GLU A 27 20.80 13.64 -0.74
CA GLU A 27 20.07 14.85 -0.35
C GLU A 27 18.63 14.91 -0.88
N GLN A 28 18.28 14.13 -1.90
CA GLN A 28 16.93 14.08 -2.50
C GLN A 28 16.05 12.96 -1.94
N ILE A 29 16.64 11.98 -1.24
CA ILE A 29 15.93 10.85 -0.62
C ILE A 29 14.80 11.35 0.31
N GLY A 30 15.04 12.41 1.07
CA GLY A 30 14.07 12.98 2.01
C GLY A 30 12.76 13.42 1.34
N THR A 31 12.80 13.90 0.11
CA THR A 31 11.61 14.34 -0.64
C THR A 31 10.70 13.17 -0.96
N VAL A 32 11.25 12.00 -1.33
CA VAL A 32 10.46 10.80 -1.59
C VAL A 32 9.87 10.25 -0.29
N TRP A 33 10.64 10.25 0.80
CA TRP A 33 10.14 9.84 2.12
C TRP A 33 8.97 10.70 2.61
N GLN A 34 9.02 12.01 2.38
CA GLN A 34 7.90 12.90 2.69
C GLN A 34 6.63 12.51 1.92
N ALA A 35 6.76 12.19 0.63
CA ALA A 35 5.63 11.74 -0.17
C ALA A 35 5.06 10.40 0.29
N TYR A 36 5.90 9.42 0.66
CA TYR A 36 5.43 8.19 1.32
C TYR A 36 4.68 8.50 2.62
N GLY A 37 5.16 9.46 3.43
CA GLY A 37 4.47 9.91 4.63
C GLY A 37 3.10 10.55 4.34
N VAL A 38 2.98 11.36 3.29
CA VAL A 38 1.69 11.92 2.84
C VAL A 38 0.75 10.79 2.38
N MET A 39 1.25 9.87 1.57
CA MET A 39 0.48 8.72 1.07
C MET A 39 -0.06 7.86 2.22
N LEU A 40 0.78 7.48 3.19
CA LEU A 40 0.36 6.67 4.34
C LEU A 40 -0.70 7.39 5.19
N LYS A 41 -0.49 8.68 5.51
CA LYS A 41 -1.49 9.48 6.23
C LYS A 41 -2.80 9.60 5.47
N SER A 42 -2.75 9.64 4.14
CA SER A 42 -3.93 9.73 3.29
C SER A 42 -4.72 8.42 3.30
N ILE A 43 -4.04 7.26 3.36
CA ILE A 43 -4.68 5.95 3.54
C ILE A 43 -5.36 5.88 4.92
N GLU A 44 -4.66 6.27 5.98
CA GLU A 44 -5.21 6.23 7.36
C GLU A 44 -6.42 7.15 7.54
N ALA A 45 -6.47 8.26 6.80
CA ALA A 45 -7.58 9.21 6.82
C ALA A 45 -8.71 8.89 5.82
N MET A 46 -8.53 7.88 4.96
CA MET A 46 -9.48 7.57 3.89
C MET A 46 -10.74 6.90 4.46
N GLU A 47 -11.91 7.47 4.17
CA GLU A 47 -13.19 6.83 4.49
C GLU A 47 -13.28 5.46 3.82
N GLY A 48 -13.84 4.48 4.54
CA GLY A 48 -13.93 3.11 4.04
C GLY A 48 -12.64 2.30 4.17
N VAL A 49 -11.56 2.85 4.74
CA VAL A 49 -10.30 2.13 5.02
C VAL A 49 -10.08 1.95 6.52
N LYS A 50 -9.76 0.71 6.93
CA LYS A 50 -9.25 0.39 8.27
C LYS A 50 -7.91 -0.33 8.15
N VAL A 51 -6.82 0.38 8.45
CA VAL A 51 -5.47 -0.22 8.50
C VAL A 51 -5.38 -1.18 9.69
N LEU A 52 -4.95 -2.41 9.41
CA LEU A 52 -4.73 -3.47 10.39
C LEU A 52 -3.26 -3.56 10.82
N GLY A 53 -2.35 -3.19 9.92
CA GLY A 53 -0.93 -3.14 10.19
C GLY A 53 -0.12 -2.79 8.95
N ILE A 54 1.07 -2.25 9.19
CA ILE A 54 2.07 -1.96 8.15
C ILE A 54 3.34 -2.72 8.53
N MET A 55 3.85 -3.53 7.61
CA MET A 55 5.08 -4.28 7.79
C MET A 55 6.15 -3.69 6.88
N ASP A 56 7.23 -3.22 7.47
CA ASP A 56 8.42 -2.74 6.76
C ASP A 56 9.44 -3.88 6.63
N ASP A 57 9.75 -4.26 5.39
CA ASP A 57 10.63 -5.38 5.05
C ASP A 57 11.92 -4.86 4.37
N ASP A 58 12.13 -3.54 4.31
CA ASP A 58 13.21 -2.90 3.55
C ASP A 58 14.62 -3.24 4.05
N ARG A 59 14.73 -3.63 5.33
CA ARG A 59 16.00 -4.07 5.95
C ARG A 59 16.44 -5.45 5.46
N LEU A 60 15.49 -6.27 5.01
CA LEU A 60 15.75 -7.61 4.48
C LEU A 60 15.67 -7.62 2.95
N VAL A 61 14.88 -6.73 2.36
CA VAL A 61 14.74 -6.50 0.93
C VAL A 61 15.35 -5.13 0.57
N VAL A 62 16.67 -5.03 0.65
CA VAL A 62 17.41 -3.80 0.30
C VAL A 62 17.58 -3.71 -1.21
N GLY A 63 16.99 -2.69 -1.84
CA GLY A 63 17.05 -2.46 -3.29
C GLY A 63 15.68 -2.53 -3.98
N GLN A 64 15.67 -2.42 -5.30
CA GLN A 64 14.43 -2.55 -6.08
C GLN A 64 13.84 -3.95 -5.91
N ALA A 65 12.59 -4.04 -5.48
CA ALA A 65 11.80 -5.26 -5.54
C ALA A 65 11.06 -5.34 -6.88
N ASP A 66 11.23 -6.42 -7.65
CA ASP A 66 10.51 -6.63 -8.92
C ASP A 66 9.14 -7.30 -8.74
N GLY A 67 8.93 -7.98 -7.61
CA GLY A 67 7.71 -8.65 -7.21
C GLY A 67 7.82 -9.07 -5.75
N ALA A 68 7.21 -10.19 -5.36
CA ALA A 68 7.42 -10.73 -4.02
C ALA A 68 8.87 -11.28 -3.88
N PRO A 69 9.58 -11.00 -2.77
CA PRO A 69 9.15 -10.17 -1.63
C PRO A 69 9.18 -8.66 -1.94
N TRP A 70 8.17 -7.95 -1.45
CA TRP A 70 8.03 -6.50 -1.55
C TRP A 70 8.75 -5.78 -0.41
N THR A 71 9.07 -4.50 -0.59
CA THR A 71 9.84 -3.73 0.42
C THR A 71 9.01 -3.33 1.63
N PHE A 72 7.69 -3.17 1.48
CA PHE A 72 6.78 -3.07 2.63
C PHE A 72 5.35 -3.46 2.23
N TYR A 73 4.50 -3.67 3.24
CA TYR A 73 3.14 -4.14 3.06
C TYR A 73 2.17 -3.36 3.95
N ILE A 74 0.98 -3.08 3.44
CA ILE A 74 -0.13 -2.50 4.22
C ILE A 74 -1.27 -3.51 4.20
N MET A 75 -1.65 -4.02 5.36
CA MET A 75 -2.85 -4.85 5.52
C MET A 75 -4.00 -3.94 5.96
N ALA A 76 -5.10 -3.93 5.22
CA ALA A 76 -6.28 -3.14 5.57
C ALA A 76 -7.57 -3.89 5.24
N ASP A 77 -8.62 -3.58 5.99
CA ASP A 77 -9.99 -3.87 5.59
C ASP A 77 -10.53 -2.64 4.83
N VAL A 78 -11.11 -2.84 3.64
CA VAL A 78 -11.73 -1.78 2.83
C VAL A 78 -13.16 -2.12 2.45
N ASP A 79 -14.03 -1.13 2.30
CA ASP A 79 -15.46 -1.35 2.05
C ASP A 79 -15.82 -1.73 0.61
N SER A 80 -14.97 -1.41 -0.35
CA SER A 80 -15.25 -1.59 -1.78
C SER A 80 -13.98 -1.75 -2.63
N PHE A 81 -14.17 -2.27 -3.85
CA PHE A 81 -13.11 -2.30 -4.86
C PHE A 81 -12.64 -0.89 -5.23
N ASP A 82 -13.56 0.07 -5.31
CA ASP A 82 -13.24 1.46 -5.65
C ASP A 82 -12.35 2.10 -4.57
N THR A 83 -12.60 1.81 -3.30
CA THR A 83 -11.73 2.23 -2.19
C THR A 83 -10.34 1.59 -2.29
N ALA A 84 -10.25 0.30 -2.63
CA ALA A 84 -8.95 -0.35 -2.88
C ALA A 84 -8.19 0.31 -4.06
N ALA A 85 -8.91 0.61 -5.15
CA ALA A 85 -8.36 1.30 -6.30
C ALA A 85 -7.92 2.73 -5.97
N ALA A 86 -8.66 3.44 -5.12
CA ALA A 86 -8.33 4.78 -4.63
C ALA A 86 -7.03 4.79 -3.83
N VAL A 87 -6.83 3.79 -2.95
CA VAL A 87 -5.55 3.59 -2.24
C VAL A 87 -4.40 3.42 -3.23
N CYS A 88 -4.54 2.53 -4.23
CA CYS A 88 -3.51 2.36 -5.27
C CYS A 88 -3.27 3.65 -6.08
N ASN A 89 -4.32 4.43 -6.30
CA ASN A 89 -4.24 5.67 -7.06
C ASN A 89 -3.42 6.77 -6.37
N LEU A 90 -3.19 6.67 -5.06
CA LEU A 90 -2.30 7.61 -4.35
C LEU A 90 -0.88 7.63 -4.93
N TYR A 91 -0.40 6.54 -5.54
CA TYR A 91 0.89 6.56 -6.23
C TYR A 91 0.89 7.46 -7.46
N ARG A 92 -0.27 7.62 -8.12
CA ARG A 92 -0.41 8.49 -9.29
C ARG A 92 -0.63 9.96 -8.91
N THR A 93 -1.16 10.22 -7.72
CA THR A 93 -1.61 11.57 -7.32
C THR A 93 -0.75 12.22 -6.25
N THR A 94 0.08 11.45 -5.52
CA THR A 94 0.99 12.01 -4.50
C THR A 94 2.21 12.62 -5.19
N PRO A 95 2.44 13.93 -5.09
CA PRO A 95 3.53 14.61 -5.78
C PRO A 95 4.90 14.32 -5.15
N VAL A 96 5.93 14.30 -5.99
CA VAL A 96 7.35 14.20 -5.65
C VAL A 96 8.15 15.09 -6.60
N GLY A 97 8.40 16.34 -6.20
CA GLY A 97 9.04 17.32 -7.10
C GLY A 97 8.22 17.52 -8.38
N GLU A 98 8.83 17.29 -9.54
CA GLU A 98 8.17 17.36 -10.86
C GLU A 98 7.43 16.08 -11.25
N TYR A 99 7.55 15.02 -10.44
CA TYR A 99 6.95 13.71 -10.68
C TYR A 99 5.90 13.39 -9.60
N ASN A 100 5.37 12.17 -9.67
CA ASN A 100 4.52 11.61 -8.63
C ASN A 100 5.18 10.34 -8.07
N LEU A 101 4.63 9.84 -6.95
CA LEU A 101 5.19 8.72 -6.19
C LEU A 101 5.38 7.44 -7.03
N TRP A 102 4.56 7.20 -8.07
CA TRP A 102 4.71 6.07 -8.99
C TRP A 102 6.09 5.98 -9.66
N ARG A 103 6.82 7.10 -9.79
CA ARG A 103 8.18 7.08 -10.36
C ARG A 103 9.16 6.36 -9.43
N TYR A 104 8.95 6.47 -8.13
CA TYR A 104 9.86 6.02 -7.07
C TYR A 104 9.35 4.79 -6.32
N GLY A 105 8.11 4.40 -6.57
CA GLY A 105 7.51 3.20 -5.99
C GLY A 105 6.39 2.63 -6.84
N LYS A 106 5.92 1.45 -6.43
CA LYS A 106 4.80 0.74 -7.02
C LYS A 106 3.96 0.09 -5.93
N ILE A 107 2.69 -0.17 -6.27
CA ILE A 107 1.71 -0.79 -5.38
C ILE A 107 0.87 -1.79 -6.17
N GLU A 108 0.65 -2.96 -5.56
CA GLU A 108 -0.27 -3.99 -6.03
C GLU A 108 -1.24 -4.33 -4.90
N ALA A 109 -2.54 -4.39 -5.20
CA ALA A 109 -3.56 -4.81 -4.24
C ALA A 109 -3.88 -6.30 -4.41
N ARG A 110 -3.69 -7.09 -3.35
CA ARG A 110 -4.18 -8.47 -3.27
C ARG A 110 -5.44 -8.51 -2.42
N ILE A 111 -6.58 -8.74 -3.05
CA ILE A 111 -7.90 -8.70 -2.42
C ILE A 111 -8.33 -10.11 -2.00
N GLY A 112 -8.78 -10.23 -0.77
CA GLY A 112 -9.34 -11.45 -0.21
C GLY A 112 -10.36 -11.14 0.89
N ARG A 113 -10.36 -11.96 1.94
CA ARG A 113 -11.26 -11.86 3.09
C ARG A 113 -10.53 -12.16 4.40
N ALA A 114 -11.11 -11.77 5.52
CA ALA A 114 -10.68 -12.26 6.82
C ALA A 114 -10.76 -13.80 6.87
N LEU A 115 -9.70 -14.44 7.40
CA LEU A 115 -9.70 -15.87 7.64
C LEU A 115 -10.66 -16.19 8.78
N THR A 116 -11.60 -17.10 8.51
CA THR A 116 -12.55 -17.64 9.49
C THR A 116 -12.36 -19.14 9.53
N VAL A 117 -11.94 -19.68 10.67
CA VAL A 117 -11.78 -21.12 10.87
C VAL A 117 -12.95 -21.60 11.74
N PRO A 118 -13.66 -22.67 11.35
CA PRO A 118 -14.67 -23.29 12.22
C PRO A 118 -14.04 -23.77 13.53
N ASN A 119 -14.84 -23.84 14.60
CA ASN A 119 -14.37 -24.43 15.84
C ASN A 119 -13.96 -25.90 15.59
N PRO A 120 -12.81 -26.34 16.13
CA PRO A 120 -12.44 -27.76 16.09
C PRO A 120 -13.55 -28.60 16.72
N THR A 121 -13.93 -29.69 16.06
CA THR A 121 -14.79 -30.74 16.63
C THR A 121 -14.07 -31.53 17.69
#